data_AF-A0A957KLR2-F1
#
_entry.id   AF-A0A957KLR2-F1
#
_cell.length_a   1.000
_cell.length_b   1.000
_cell.length_c   1.000
_cell.angle_alpha   90.00
_cell.angle_beta   90.00
_cell.angle_gamma   90.00
#
_symmetry.space_group_name_H-M   'P 1'
#
loop_
_entity.id
_entity.type
_entity.pdbx_description
1 polymer ?
#
loop_
_entity_poly.entity_id
_entity_poly.type
_entity_poly.pdbx_seq_one_letter_code
_entity_poly.pdbx_strand_id
1 'polypeptide(L)' 'TIGKGAYFAPAALARPVNFKLKQATLHERYVEYGYRTGRWVIPLPHPSGASVWPNLPQNKPYLEQALTLLRDIKESWEL' A
#
# COMPACT_ATOMS: atom_id res chain seq x y z
N THR A 1 -1.82 5.56 -6.92
CA THR A 1 -0.58 5.34 -7.68
C THR A 1 0.00 4.01 -7.26
N ILE A 2 0.11 3.05 -8.18
CA ILE A 2 0.74 1.75 -7.91
C ILE A 2 2.24 1.97 -7.65
N GLY A 3 2.83 1.16 -6.78
CA GLY A 3 4.22 1.30 -6.34
C GLY A 3 4.40 2.17 -5.08
N LYS A 4 3.32 2.73 -4.52
CA LYS A 4 3.35 3.44 -3.23
C LYS A 4 2.36 2.83 -2.27
N GLY A 5 2.72 2.79 -0.99
CA GLY A 5 1.82 2.43 0.10
C GLY A 5 1.25 3.67 0.79
N ALA A 6 -0.03 3.64 1.14
CA ALA A 6 -0.65 4.66 1.97
C ALA A 6 -0.74 4.14 3.42
N TYR A 7 -0.10 4.83 4.35
CA TYR A 7 -0.19 4.51 5.77
C TYR A 7 -1.14 5.45 6.50
N PHE A 8 -2.11 4.87 7.20
CA PHE A 8 -3.03 5.57 8.09
C PHE A 8 -2.63 5.30 9.54
N ALA A 9 -2.20 6.36 10.24
CA ALA A 9 -1.91 6.29 11.67
C ALA A 9 -3.20 6.02 12.49
N PRO A 10 -3.11 5.43 13.70
CA PRO A 10 -4.25 5.11 14.55
C PRO A 10 -5.24 6.25 14.75
N ALA A 11 -4.75 7.49 14.88
CA ALA A 11 -5.60 8.67 15.01
C ALA A 11 -6.53 8.88 13.80
N ALA A 12 -6.08 8.54 12.59
CA ALA A 12 -6.89 8.59 11.38
C ALA A 12 -7.96 7.49 11.33
N LEU A 13 -7.85 6.46 12.19
CA LEU A 13 -8.76 5.31 12.26
C LEU A 13 -9.83 5.42 13.34
N ALA A 14 -9.85 6.49 14.14
CA ALA A 14 -10.74 6.59 15.31
C ALA A 14 -12.25 6.61 14.96
N ARG A 15 -12.64 6.96 13.72
CA ARG A 15 -14.05 6.99 13.25
C ARG A 15 -14.15 6.71 11.74
N PRO A 16 -13.76 5.52 11.26
CA PRO A 16 -13.54 5.33 9.84
C PRO A 16 -14.83 4.89 9.17
N VAL A 17 -15.70 5.85 8.82
CA VAL A 17 -16.77 5.58 7.85
C VAL A 17 -16.19 5.58 6.43
N ASN A 18 -15.17 6.43 6.18
CA ASN A 18 -14.46 6.51 4.91
C ASN A 18 -12.98 6.87 5.14
N PHE A 19 -12.08 6.16 4.47
CA PHE A 19 -10.66 6.53 4.41
C PHE A 19 -10.46 7.66 3.41
N LYS A 20 -10.10 8.87 3.89
CA LYS A 20 -9.71 9.94 2.97
C LYS A 20 -8.21 9.82 2.73
N LEU A 21 -7.80 9.61 1.48
CA LEU A 21 -6.37 9.46 1.12
C LEU A 21 -5.49 10.62 1.63
N LYS A 22 -6.04 11.84 1.76
CA LYS A 22 -5.34 12.99 2.36
C LYS A 22 -4.94 12.83 3.83
N GLN A 23 -5.48 11.82 4.52
CA GLN A 23 -5.13 11.49 5.91
C GLN A 23 -4.01 10.46 5.98
N ALA A 24 -3.57 9.91 4.85
CA ALA A 24 -2.48 8.96 4.79
C ALA A 24 -1.15 9.63 4.46
N THR A 25 -0.08 9.05 4.97
CA THR A 25 1.29 9.32 4.49
C THR A 25 1.61 8.34 3.38
N LEU A 26 2.11 8.84 2.26
CA LEU A 26 2.52 8.00 1.14
C LEU A 26 3.99 7.60 1.29
N HIS A 27 4.27 6.31 1.09
CA HIS A 27 5.61 5.77 1.16
C HIS A 27 5.96 4.95 -0.07
N GLU A 28 7.21 5.05 -0.50
CA GLU A 28 7.77 4.24 -1.59
C GLU A 28 8.43 2.96 -1.08
N ARG A 29 8.68 2.88 0.24
CA ARG A 29 9.29 1.75 0.94
C ARG A 29 8.63 1.54 2.29
N TYR A 30 8.79 0.35 2.87
CA TYR A 30 8.26 0.11 4.20
C TYR A 30 8.94 1.04 5.22
N VAL A 31 8.13 1.58 6.12
CA VAL A 31 8.58 2.35 7.27
C VAL A 31 7.94 1.74 8.49
N GLU A 32 8.78 1.35 9.43
CA GLU A 32 8.30 0.83 10.70
C GLU A 32 7.72 1.97 11.53
N TYR A 33 6.47 1.78 11.97
CA TYR A 33 5.84 2.62 12.96
C TYR A 33 5.86 1.86 14.28
N GLY A 34 6.23 2.52 15.38
CA GLY A 34 6.25 1.92 16.72
C GLY A 34 4.88 1.47 17.26
N TYR A 35 3.85 1.41 16.40
CA TYR A 35 2.51 0.92 16.67
C TYR A 35 1.97 0.12 15.47
N ARG A 36 1.50 -1.10 15.71
CA ARG A 36 0.84 -1.97 14.71
C ARG A 36 -0.68 -1.72 14.57
N THR A 37 -1.21 -0.74 15.31
CA THR A 37 -2.64 -0.39 15.28
C THR A 37 -3.02 0.50 14.10
N GLY A 38 -2.04 0.99 13.32
CA GLY A 38 -2.30 1.69 12.06
C GLY A 38 -2.78 0.76 10.94
N ARG A 39 -2.94 1.30 9.73
CA ARG A 39 -3.32 0.51 8.54
C ARG A 39 -2.49 0.91 7.33
N TRP A 40 -1.90 -0.09 6.69
CA TRP A 40 -1.33 0.06 5.36
C TRP A 40 -2.37 -0.29 4.30
N VAL A 41 -2.44 0.53 3.25
CA VAL A 41 -3.21 0.27 2.04
C VAL A 41 -2.25 0.30 0.86
N ILE A 42 -2.08 -0.84 0.20
CA ILE A 42 -1.20 -0.99 -0.97
C ILE A 42 -2.08 -1.18 -2.22
N PRO A 43 -2.13 -0.20 -3.13
CA PRO A 43 -2.87 -0.34 -4.37
C PRO A 43 -2.22 -1.39 -5.28
N LEU A 44 -3.00 -2.37 -5.71
CA LEU A 44 -2.62 -3.37 -6.70
C LEU A 44 -3.45 -3.20 -7.98
N PRO A 45 -2.91 -3.58 -9.16
CA PRO A 45 -3.70 -3.59 -10.38
C PRO A 45 -4.84 -4.61 -10.27
N HIS A 46 -5.96 -4.34 -10.91
CA HIS A 46 -7.09 -5.26 -10.92
C HIS A 46 -6.72 -6.57 -11.66
N PRO A 47 -7.03 -7.76 -11.12
CA PRO A 47 -6.54 -9.03 -11.66
C PRO A 47 -7.31 -9.56 -12.87
N SER A 48 -8.42 -8.93 -13.27
CA SER A 48 -9.36 -9.47 -14.28
C SER A 48 -8.84 -9.58 -15.72
N GLY A 49 -7.57 -9.24 -15.99
CA GLY A 49 -7.01 -9.27 -17.35
C GLY A 49 -7.57 -8.22 -18.32
N ALA A 50 -8.67 -7.54 -17.98
CA ALA A 50 -9.26 -6.47 -18.78
C ALA A 50 -8.34 -5.24 -18.90
N SER A 51 -7.43 -5.07 -17.93
CA SER A 51 -6.42 -4.02 -17.97
C SER A 51 -5.13 -4.56 -18.59
N VAL A 52 -4.67 -3.92 -19.66
CA VAL A 52 -3.33 -4.15 -20.24
C VAL A 52 -2.22 -3.49 -19.42
N TRP A 53 -2.57 -2.68 -18.41
CA TRP A 53 -1.63 -1.91 -17.61
C TRP A 53 -0.47 -2.74 -17.04
N PRO A 54 -0.67 -3.90 -16.37
CA PRO A 54 0.44 -4.67 -15.82
C PRO A 54 1.36 -5.29 -16.90
N ASN A 55 0.88 -5.42 -18.14
CA ASN A 55 1.64 -6.00 -19.25
C ASN A 55 2.58 -4.98 -19.92
N LEU A 56 2.36 -3.69 -19.68
CA LEU A 56 3.22 -2.63 -20.19
C LEU A 56 4.58 -2.67 -19.47
N PRO A 57 5.72 -2.78 -20.18
CA PRO A 57 7.04 -2.92 -19.56
C PRO A 57 7.37 -1.83 -18.53
N GLN A 58 6.96 -0.59 -18.78
CA GLN A 58 7.18 0.54 -17.88
C GLN A 58 6.45 0.41 -16.53
N ASN A 59 5.43 -0.46 -16.44
CA ASN A 59 4.63 -0.63 -15.23
C ASN A 59 5.10 -1.78 -14.35
N LYS A 60 5.97 -2.67 -14.86
CA LYS A 60 6.56 -3.76 -14.09
C LYS A 60 7.27 -3.28 -12.82
N PRO A 61 8.09 -2.21 -12.85
CA PRO A 61 8.76 -1.72 -11.63
C PRO A 61 7.77 -1.27 -10.55
N TYR A 62 6.65 -0.64 -10.93
CA TYR A 62 5.63 -0.22 -9.97
C TYR A 62 4.93 -1.42 -9.29
N LEU A 63 4.70 -2.49 -10.04
CA LEU A 63 4.13 -3.72 -9.50
C LEU A 63 5.13 -4.39 -8.55
N GLU A 64 6.38 -4.54 -8.97
CA GLU A 64 7.45 -5.09 -8.13
C GLU A 64 7.61 -4.30 -6.83
N GLN A 65 7.54 -2.97 -6.90
CA GLN A 65 7.60 -2.11 -5.72
C GLN A 65 6.40 -2.30 -4.79
N ALA A 66 5.18 -2.41 -5.32
CA ALA A 66 3.99 -2.69 -4.52
C ALA A 66 4.05 -4.07 -3.85
N LEU A 67 4.55 -5.09 -4.55
CA LEU A 67 4.74 -6.43 -4.01
C LEU A 67 5.84 -6.47 -2.94
N THR A 68 6.93 -5.72 -3.13
CA THR A 68 7.99 -5.57 -2.14
C THR A 68 7.46 -4.95 -0.85
N LEU A 69 6.73 -3.83 -0.96
CA LEU A 69 6.05 -3.20 0.17
C LEU A 69 5.16 -4.19 0.93
N LEU A 70 4.34 -4.97 0.21
CA LEU A 70 3.46 -5.98 0.82
C LEU A 70 4.26 -7.04 1.58
N ARG A 71 5.33 -7.57 0.99
CA ARG A 71 6.19 -8.56 1.64
C ARG A 71 6.79 -7.99 2.93
N ASP A 72 7.42 -6.82 2.84
CA ASP A 72 8.12 -6.21 3.98
C ASP A 72 7.15 -5.90 5.14
N ILE A 73 5.91 -5.47 4.83
CA ILE A 73 4.86 -5.27 5.84
C ILE A 73 4.47 -6.61 6.48
N LYS A 74 4.24 -7.66 5.67
CA LYS A 74 3.85 -8.98 6.20
C LYS A 74 4.93 -9.56 7.12
N GLU A 75 6.19 -9.47 6.71
CA GLU A 75 7.33 -9.93 7.51
C GLU A 75 7.45 -9.13 8.82
N SER A 76 7.38 -7.80 8.75
CA SER A 76 7.51 -6.94 9.94
C SER A 76 6.33 -7.07 10.91
N TRP A 77 5.13 -7.39 10.41
CA TRP A 77 3.92 -7.53 11.22
C TRP A 77 3.63 -8.97 11.63
N GLU A 78 4.42 -9.93 11.15
CA GLU A 78 4.29 -11.37 11.39
C GLU A 78 2.90 -11.90 10.97
N LEU A 79 2.48 -11.53 9.74
CA LEU A 79 1.19 -11.87 9.13
C LEU A 79 1.22 -13.06 8.15
#